data_AF-A0A1I0ZJY5-F1
#
_entry.id   AF-A0A1I0ZJY5-F1
#
_cell.length_a   1.000
_cell.length_b   1.000
_cell.length_c   1.000
_cell.angle_alpha   90.00
_cell.angle_beta   90.00
_cell.angle_gamma   90.00
#
_symmetry.space_group_name_H-M   'P 1'
#
loop_
_entity.id
_entity.type
_entity.pdbx_description
1 polymer ?
#
loop_
_entity_poly.entity_id
_entity_poly.type
_entity_poly.pdbx_seq_one_letter_code
_entity_poly.pdbx_strand_id
1 'polypeptide(L)'
;MADQSSNQKKTNQFTIIKDDPNDGHGGYGVGAISLENMSSVIIDPNEDRAFVDMGAMHARSEVERRVKFQNDREVVANGKRYWIVWVTTEKGENSPYFAGVCGSEIVVDRSIKRAYKSMPEHVKHMEKSLKGNIMVDHMDDHSKKLLKDFLADFEGGDMWHHSSDELKNALPE
;
A
#
# COMPACT_ATOMS: atom_id res chain seq x y z
N MET A 1 30.04 29.27 -13.45
CA MET A 1 28.73 29.82 -13.06
C MET A 1 27.70 29.47 -14.12
N ALA A 2 26.69 28.66 -13.77
CA ALA A 2 25.31 28.77 -14.24
C ALA A 2 24.49 27.67 -13.56
N ASP A 3 23.52 28.11 -12.76
CA ASP A 3 22.48 27.36 -12.08
C ASP A 3 21.54 26.69 -13.09
N GLN A 4 21.14 25.43 -12.85
CA GLN A 4 19.83 24.93 -13.27
C GLN A 4 19.27 23.92 -12.26
N SER A 5 18.47 24.49 -11.35
CA SER A 5 17.39 23.84 -10.63
C SER A 5 16.56 22.90 -11.52
N SER A 6 16.37 21.64 -11.12
CA SER A 6 15.35 20.75 -11.70
C SER A 6 14.38 20.26 -10.63
N ASN A 7 13.20 20.86 -10.72
CA ASN A 7 11.98 20.61 -9.97
C ASN A 7 11.49 19.17 -10.20
N GLN A 8 11.69 18.25 -9.25
CA GLN A 8 11.13 16.90 -9.32
C GLN A 8 9.67 16.91 -8.83
N LYS A 9 8.73 17.05 -9.76
CA LYS A 9 7.34 16.59 -9.55
C LYS A 9 7.36 15.07 -9.35
N LYS A 10 7.07 14.61 -8.13
CA LYS A 10 6.82 13.21 -7.82
C LYS A 10 5.51 12.78 -8.51
N THR A 11 5.63 12.04 -9.59
CA THR A 11 4.51 11.40 -10.27
C THR A 11 4.20 10.08 -9.57
N ASN A 12 3.04 9.98 -8.91
CA ASN A 12 2.48 8.70 -8.46
C ASN A 12 2.04 7.90 -9.69
N GLN A 13 2.91 7.03 -10.21
CA GLN A 13 2.57 6.10 -11.28
C GLN A 13 2.50 4.68 -10.73
N PHE A 14 1.32 4.07 -10.79
CA PHE A 14 1.23 2.61 -10.83
C PHE A 14 1.54 2.12 -12.24
N THR A 15 2.10 0.91 -12.31
CA THR A 15 2.50 0.28 -13.57
C THR A 15 1.29 -0.39 -14.22
N ILE A 16 0.71 0.26 -15.24
CA ILE A 16 -0.28 -0.35 -16.14
C ILE A 16 0.39 -0.55 -17.49
N ILE A 17 0.85 -1.77 -17.78
CA ILE A 17 1.41 -2.09 -19.10
C ILE A 17 0.25 -2.37 -20.07
N LYS A 18 0.23 -1.65 -21.19
CA LYS A 18 -0.46 -2.06 -22.42
C LYS A 18 0.56 -2.77 -23.30
N ASP A 19 0.29 -4.01 -23.70
CA ASP A 19 0.71 -4.50 -25.01
C ASP A 19 -0.07 -5.78 -25.39
N ASP A 20 -0.69 -5.75 -26.57
CA ASP A 20 -1.21 -6.86 -27.38
C ASP A 20 -0.57 -6.62 -28.76
N PRO A 21 -0.02 -7.60 -29.53
CA PRO A 21 -0.74 -8.81 -29.99
C PRO A 21 0.08 -10.09 -30.32
N ASN A 22 -0.65 -11.21 -30.46
CA ASN A 22 -0.42 -12.42 -31.28
C ASN A 22 0.49 -13.60 -30.85
N ASP A 23 -0.10 -14.79 -31.06
CA ASP A 23 0.46 -16.16 -31.17
C ASP A 23 0.98 -16.81 -29.86
N GLY A 24 0.34 -17.79 -29.21
CA GLY A 24 -0.59 -18.80 -29.70
C GLY A 24 -0.14 -20.20 -29.26
N HIS A 25 -0.37 -20.60 -27.99
CA HIS A 25 -0.72 -21.99 -27.61
C HIS A 25 -1.03 -22.16 -26.11
N GLY A 26 -2.25 -22.63 -25.82
CA GLY A 26 -2.45 -23.76 -24.90
C GLY A 26 -2.33 -23.52 -23.39
N GLY A 27 -3.34 -22.85 -22.83
CA GLY A 27 -4.02 -23.22 -21.58
C GLY A 27 -3.19 -23.53 -20.33
N TYR A 28 -3.18 -22.60 -19.37
CA TYR A 28 -2.98 -22.92 -17.96
C TYR A 28 -3.89 -22.05 -17.08
N GLY A 29 -4.79 -22.71 -16.36
CA GLY A 29 -5.05 -22.45 -14.95
C GLY A 29 -5.79 -21.17 -14.56
N VAL A 30 -7.05 -21.35 -14.17
CA VAL A 30 -7.63 -20.80 -12.94
C VAL A 30 -6.56 -20.16 -11.99
N GLY A 31 -6.64 -18.85 -11.76
CA GLY A 31 -6.08 -18.23 -10.55
C GLY A 31 -4.58 -17.96 -10.47
N ALA A 32 -3.94 -17.42 -11.51
CA ALA A 32 -2.63 -16.79 -11.36
C ALA A 32 -2.77 -15.42 -10.67
N ILE A 33 -2.47 -15.37 -9.38
CA ILE A 33 -2.46 -14.14 -8.59
C ILE A 33 -1.21 -13.33 -9.00
N SER A 34 -1.37 -12.39 -9.93
CA SER A 34 -0.30 -11.46 -10.35
C SER A 34 -0.11 -10.33 -9.34
N LEU A 35 1.13 -10.16 -8.87
CA LEU A 35 1.56 -9.01 -8.03
C LEU A 35 1.48 -7.66 -8.74
N GLU A 36 1.24 -7.68 -10.05
CA GLU A 36 1.18 -6.51 -10.96
C GLU A 36 0.05 -5.55 -10.59
N ASN A 37 -1.00 -6.07 -9.96
CA ASN A 37 -2.19 -5.36 -9.56
C ASN A 37 -2.15 -4.94 -8.08
N MET A 38 -1.00 -5.09 -7.41
CA MET A 38 -0.83 -4.79 -6.00
C MET A 38 0.15 -3.64 -5.78
N SER A 39 -0.24 -2.83 -4.83
CA SER A 39 0.40 -1.59 -4.46
C SER A 39 0.58 -1.52 -2.96
N SER A 40 1.67 -0.90 -2.52
CA SER A 40 1.90 -0.62 -1.10
C SER A 40 1.71 0.87 -0.85
N VAL A 41 0.77 1.19 0.03
CA VAL A 41 0.47 2.54 0.49
C VAL A 41 0.99 2.67 1.91
N ILE A 42 1.86 3.65 2.15
CA ILE A 42 2.35 3.99 3.48
C ILE A 42 1.41 5.01 4.09
N ILE A 43 0.95 4.74 5.31
CA ILE A 43 0.22 5.70 6.14
C ILE A 43 1.12 6.11 7.30
N ASP A 44 1.42 7.41 7.37
CA ASP A 44 2.12 8.06 8.46
C ASP A 44 1.14 8.95 9.25
N PRO A 45 0.51 8.43 10.30
CA PRO A 45 -0.37 9.23 11.15
C PRO A 45 0.38 10.27 12.00
N ASN A 46 1.72 10.27 12.01
CA ASN A 46 2.52 11.22 12.77
C ASN A 46 2.82 12.49 11.98
N GLU A 47 2.72 12.44 10.65
CA GLU A 47 2.91 13.57 9.73
C GLU A 47 1.67 13.83 8.87
N ASP A 48 0.55 13.16 9.14
CA ASP A 48 -0.71 13.28 8.39
C ASP A 48 -0.52 12.99 6.88
N ARG A 49 0.25 11.95 6.56
CA ARG A 49 0.65 11.65 5.18
C ARG A 49 0.27 10.24 4.77
N ALA A 50 -0.23 10.12 3.55
CA ALA A 50 -0.46 8.85 2.87
C ALA A 50 0.17 8.91 1.47
N PHE A 51 0.93 7.89 1.09
CA PHE A 51 1.60 7.87 -0.22
C PHE A 51 1.91 6.45 -0.70
N VAL A 52 1.99 6.28 -2.02
CA VAL A 52 2.45 5.02 -2.62
C VAL A 52 3.96 4.88 -2.43
N ASP A 53 4.39 3.72 -1.94
CA ASP A 53 5.81 3.38 -1.86
C ASP A 53 6.06 1.96 -2.38
N MET A 54 6.29 1.85 -3.69
CA MET A 54 6.64 0.58 -4.34
C MET A 54 7.95 -0.04 -3.79
N GLY A 55 8.76 0.73 -3.04
CA GLY A 55 9.92 0.23 -2.32
C GLY A 55 9.55 -0.69 -1.15
N ALA A 56 8.35 -0.57 -0.57
CA ALA A 56 7.91 -1.41 0.54
C ALA A 56 7.80 -2.89 0.15
N MET A 57 7.47 -3.19 -1.12
CA MET A 57 7.47 -4.56 -1.65
C MET A 57 8.83 -5.26 -1.55
N HIS A 58 9.92 -4.49 -1.50
CA HIS A 58 11.30 -5.00 -1.43
C HIS A 58 11.99 -4.63 -0.10
N ALA A 59 11.23 -4.22 0.93
CA ALA A 59 11.74 -3.72 2.21
C ALA A 59 12.68 -2.49 2.07
N ARG A 60 12.39 -1.61 1.12
CA ARG A 60 13.16 -0.40 0.78
C ARG A 60 12.35 0.89 0.89
N SER A 61 11.18 0.86 1.53
CA SER A 61 10.34 2.06 1.65
C SER A 61 11.04 3.18 2.44
N GLU A 62 10.58 4.41 2.28
CA GLU A 62 11.08 5.60 3.00
C GLU A 62 11.06 5.41 4.52
N VAL A 63 10.07 4.67 5.03
CA VAL A 63 9.93 4.34 6.45
C VAL A 63 10.87 3.21 6.89
N GLU A 64 11.27 2.32 5.99
CA GLU A 64 12.16 1.18 6.28
C GLU A 64 13.65 1.46 6.02
N ARG A 65 13.98 2.53 5.28
CA ARG A 65 15.38 2.88 5.01
C ARG A 65 16.08 3.40 6.26
N ARG A 66 17.37 3.03 6.37
CA ARG A 66 18.32 3.49 7.43
C ARG A 66 17.97 3.04 8.86
N VAL A 67 17.13 2.02 9.00
CA VAL A 67 16.79 1.39 10.28
C VAL A 67 17.05 -0.12 10.22
N LYS A 68 17.35 -0.71 11.38
CA LYS A 68 17.53 -2.17 11.50
C LYS A 68 16.28 -2.80 12.10
N PHE A 69 15.69 -3.76 11.42
CA PHE A 69 14.55 -4.51 11.93
C PHE A 69 14.93 -5.37 13.14
N GLN A 70 14.06 -5.38 14.12
CA GLN A 70 14.14 -6.17 15.35
C GLN A 70 12.94 -7.11 15.40
N ASN A 71 13.13 -8.26 16.03
CA ASN A 71 12.05 -9.24 16.25
C ASN A 71 11.18 -8.86 17.45
N ASP A 72 11.70 -8.02 18.35
CA ASP A 72 11.03 -7.60 19.58
C ASP A 72 10.49 -6.18 19.44
N ARG A 73 9.17 -6.03 19.58
CA ARG A 73 8.49 -4.72 19.52
C ARG A 73 8.94 -3.81 20.66
N GLU A 74 9.33 -4.36 21.80
CA GLU A 74 9.78 -3.59 22.98
C GLU A 74 11.05 -2.76 22.70
N VAL A 75 11.91 -3.20 21.77
CA VAL A 75 13.11 -2.45 21.38
C VAL A 75 12.75 -1.09 20.78
N VAL A 76 11.56 -0.96 20.20
CA VAL A 76 11.05 0.28 19.60
C VAL A 76 9.80 0.78 20.34
N ALA A 77 9.71 0.59 21.66
CA ALA A 77 8.57 1.04 22.45
C ALA A 77 8.29 2.55 22.33
N ASN A 78 9.32 3.36 22.08
CA ASN A 78 9.20 4.81 21.83
C ASN A 78 9.15 5.17 20.34
N GLY A 79 9.06 4.18 19.46
CA GLY A 79 9.02 4.37 18.03
C GLY A 79 7.69 4.93 17.54
N LYS A 80 7.73 5.61 16.40
CA LYS A 80 6.53 6.09 15.71
C LYS A 80 5.86 4.95 14.98
N ARG A 81 4.53 4.89 15.06
CA ARG A 81 3.72 3.92 14.31
C ARG A 81 3.50 4.40 12.89
N TYR A 82 3.60 3.48 11.94
CA TYR A 82 3.18 3.64 10.56
C TYR A 82 2.41 2.39 10.14
N TRP A 83 1.76 2.48 8.98
CA TRP A 83 1.09 1.34 8.36
C TRP A 83 1.61 1.12 6.95
N ILE A 84 1.85 -0.15 6.62
CA ILE A 84 1.98 -0.60 5.22
C ILE A 84 0.65 -1.22 4.83
N VAL A 85 -0.09 -0.55 3.97
CA VAL A 85 -1.38 -1.00 3.45
C VAL A 85 -1.18 -1.62 2.08
N TRP A 86 -1.46 -2.90 1.98
CA TRP A 86 -1.50 -3.63 0.71
C TRP A 86 -2.83 -3.32 0.03
N VAL A 87 -2.78 -2.74 -1.15
CA VAL A 87 -3.94 -2.36 -1.95
C VAL A 87 -3.89 -3.13 -3.25
N THR A 88 -4.88 -3.96 -3.49
CA THR A 88 -5.06 -4.71 -4.73
C THR A 88 -6.14 -4.05 -5.56
N THR A 89 -5.86 -3.80 -6.84
CA THR A 89 -6.79 -3.20 -7.79
C THR A 89 -7.19 -4.21 -8.85
N GLU A 90 -8.46 -4.30 -9.20
CA GLU A 90 -8.90 -5.14 -10.31
C GLU A 90 -9.63 -4.32 -11.37
N LYS A 91 -9.67 -4.84 -12.59
CA LYS A 91 -10.43 -4.25 -13.69
C LYS A 91 -11.85 -4.79 -13.64
N GLY A 92 -12.81 -3.96 -13.27
CA GLY A 92 -14.22 -4.27 -13.42
C GLY A 92 -14.66 -4.14 -14.87
N GLU A 93 -15.93 -4.44 -15.13
CA GLU A 93 -16.53 -4.43 -16.47
C GLU A 93 -16.44 -3.05 -17.15
N ASN A 94 -16.47 -1.97 -16.36
CA ASN A 94 -16.44 -0.58 -16.86
C ASN A 94 -15.23 0.23 -16.37
N SER A 95 -14.65 -0.08 -15.22
CA SER A 95 -13.58 0.72 -14.61
C SER A 95 -12.80 -0.06 -13.55
N PRO A 96 -11.53 0.33 -13.27
CA PRO A 96 -10.77 -0.26 -12.19
C PRO A 96 -11.35 0.12 -10.82
N TYR A 97 -11.17 -0.75 -9.83
CA TYR A 97 -11.62 -0.55 -8.46
C TYR A 97 -10.63 -1.17 -7.46
N PHE A 98 -10.73 -0.77 -6.18
CA PHE A 98 -9.96 -1.39 -5.10
C PHE A 98 -10.63 -2.70 -4.68
N ALA A 99 -10.01 -3.81 -5.06
CA ALA A 99 -10.51 -5.15 -4.80
C ALA A 99 -10.12 -5.65 -3.41
N GLY A 100 -8.95 -5.27 -2.89
CA GLY A 100 -8.48 -5.69 -1.56
C GLY A 100 -7.65 -4.61 -0.89
N VAL A 101 -7.80 -4.47 0.43
CA VAL A 101 -7.12 -3.45 1.22
C VAL A 101 -6.78 -4.01 2.61
N CYS A 102 -5.51 -4.28 2.88
CA CYS A 102 -5.08 -4.85 4.16
C CYS A 102 -3.92 -4.06 4.79
N GLY A 103 -4.10 -3.54 6.00
CA GLY A 103 -3.08 -2.77 6.73
C GLY A 103 -2.17 -3.65 7.60
N SER A 104 -0.88 -3.36 7.65
CA SER A 104 0.09 -4.05 8.53
C SER A 104 0.91 -3.05 9.34
N GLU A 105 1.06 -3.28 10.65
CA GLU A 105 1.78 -2.34 11.53
C GLU A 105 3.28 -2.38 11.22
N ILE A 106 3.90 -1.20 11.25
CA ILE A 106 5.35 -1.04 11.39
C ILE A 106 5.62 0.04 12.43
N VAL A 107 6.57 -0.21 13.32
CA VAL A 107 6.99 0.76 14.33
C VAL A 107 8.44 1.13 14.07
N VAL A 108 8.73 2.42 13.94
CA VAL A 108 10.07 2.91 13.59
C VAL A 108 10.54 3.90 14.64
N ASP A 109 11.61 3.55 15.34
CA ASP A 109 12.35 4.45 16.21
C ASP A 109 13.61 4.95 15.49
N ARG A 110 13.50 6.15 14.92
CA ARG A 110 14.61 6.80 14.21
C ARG A 110 15.73 7.25 15.14
N SER A 111 15.47 7.44 16.43
CA SER A 111 16.49 7.89 17.41
C SER A 111 17.57 6.84 17.64
N ILE A 112 17.15 5.57 17.74
CA ILE A 112 18.04 4.40 17.91
C ILE A 112 18.28 3.64 16.59
N LYS A 113 17.69 4.12 15.48
CA LYS A 113 17.75 3.49 14.15
C LYS A 113 17.28 2.04 14.19
N ARG A 114 16.16 1.78 14.85
CA ARG A 114 15.52 0.46 14.95
C ARG A 114 14.10 0.52 14.45
N ALA A 115 13.63 -0.58 13.89
CA ALA A 115 12.25 -0.76 13.49
C ALA A 115 11.76 -2.14 13.90
N TYR A 116 10.46 -2.28 14.05
CA TYR A 116 9.78 -3.55 14.26
C TYR A 116 8.68 -3.70 13.21
N LYS A 117 8.59 -4.89 12.64
CA LYS A 117 7.42 -5.36 11.90
C LYS A 117 7.31 -6.88 12.03
N SER A 118 6.09 -7.39 12.02
CA SER A 118 5.85 -8.82 11.98
C SER A 118 5.86 -9.30 10.52
N MET A 119 6.93 -9.97 10.08
CA MET A 119 6.98 -10.50 8.72
C MET A 119 5.84 -11.50 8.40
N PRO A 120 5.50 -12.45 9.30
CA PRO A 120 4.36 -13.34 9.06
C PRO A 120 3.03 -12.60 8.87
N GLU A 121 2.82 -11.50 9.61
CA GLU A 121 1.63 -10.67 9.48
C GLU A 121 1.60 -9.95 8.13
N HIS A 122 2.72 -9.35 7.72
CA HIS A 122 2.83 -8.65 6.44
C HIS A 122 2.55 -9.59 5.26
N VAL A 123 3.12 -10.80 5.27
CA VAL A 123 2.85 -11.81 4.23
C VAL A 123 1.37 -12.21 4.23
N LYS A 124 0.79 -12.48 5.40
CA LYS A 124 -0.63 -12.84 5.53
C LYS A 124 -1.55 -11.73 5.01
N HIS A 125 -1.29 -10.48 5.35
CA HIS A 125 -2.10 -9.34 4.89
C HIS A 125 -1.93 -9.10 3.40
N MET A 126 -0.73 -9.27 2.86
CA MET A 126 -0.47 -9.24 1.42
C MET A 126 -1.29 -10.31 0.69
N GLU A 127 -1.22 -11.58 1.12
CA GLU A 127 -2.01 -12.68 0.54
C GLU A 127 -3.51 -12.45 0.63
N LYS A 128 -3.98 -11.84 1.71
CA LYS A 128 -5.39 -11.53 1.90
C LYS A 128 -5.86 -10.39 1.01
N SER A 129 -5.07 -9.34 0.85
CA SER A 129 -5.36 -8.25 -0.10
C SER A 129 -5.45 -8.79 -1.52
N LEU A 130 -4.51 -9.68 -1.92
CA LEU A 130 -4.56 -10.34 -3.24
C LEU A 130 -5.83 -11.16 -3.48
N LYS A 131 -6.43 -11.67 -2.41
CA LYS A 131 -7.71 -12.42 -2.45
C LYS A 131 -8.94 -11.50 -2.33
N GLY A 132 -8.76 -10.18 -2.42
CA GLY A 132 -9.84 -9.21 -2.33
C GLY A 132 -10.39 -8.98 -0.92
N ASN A 133 -9.63 -9.32 0.13
CA ASN A 133 -10.09 -9.08 1.50
C ASN A 133 -9.82 -7.64 1.93
N ILE A 134 -10.67 -7.16 2.83
CA ILE A 134 -10.55 -5.86 3.46
C ILE A 134 -10.24 -6.07 4.95
N MET A 135 -9.03 -5.71 5.37
CA MET A 135 -8.55 -5.86 6.74
C MET A 135 -7.86 -4.59 7.20
N VAL A 136 -8.67 -3.67 7.69
CA VAL A 136 -8.23 -2.39 8.24
C VAL A 136 -8.81 -2.15 9.63
N ASP A 137 -9.51 -3.13 10.22
CA ASP A 137 -10.23 -2.95 11.49
C ASP A 137 -9.29 -2.58 12.65
N HIS A 138 -8.11 -3.20 12.68
CA HIS A 138 -7.05 -3.02 13.68
C HIS A 138 -6.25 -1.73 13.54
N MET A 139 -6.47 -0.96 12.47
CA MET A 139 -5.89 0.38 12.32
C MET A 139 -6.57 1.36 13.27
N ASP A 140 -5.85 2.39 13.72
CA ASP A 140 -6.47 3.50 14.44
C ASP A 140 -7.32 4.38 13.50
N ASP A 141 -8.35 5.03 14.04
CA ASP A 141 -9.31 5.82 13.26
C ASP A 141 -8.64 6.93 12.44
N HIS A 142 -7.59 7.53 13.00
CA HIS A 142 -6.82 8.57 12.31
C HIS A 142 -6.14 8.01 11.05
N SER A 143 -5.46 6.86 11.18
CA SER A 143 -4.83 6.19 10.05
C SER A 143 -5.84 5.70 9.01
N LYS A 144 -7.02 5.22 9.44
CA LYS A 144 -8.09 4.84 8.50
C LYS A 144 -8.61 6.04 7.71
N LYS A 145 -8.74 7.21 8.36
CA LYS A 145 -9.13 8.45 7.69
C LYS A 145 -8.10 8.86 6.62
N LEU A 146 -6.81 8.84 6.96
CA LEU A 146 -5.74 9.13 5.99
C LEU A 146 -5.76 8.18 4.80
N LEU A 147 -6.00 6.88 5.06
CA LEU A 147 -6.14 5.88 4.01
C LEU A 147 -7.36 6.15 3.11
N LYS A 148 -8.51 6.48 3.70
CA LYS A 148 -9.73 6.82 2.98
C LYS A 148 -9.51 8.03 2.08
N ASP A 149 -9.00 9.13 2.64
CA ASP A 149 -8.76 10.37 1.90
C ASP A 149 -7.81 10.12 0.72
N PHE A 150 -6.77 9.30 0.94
CA PHE A 150 -5.86 8.89 -0.12
C PHE A 150 -6.54 8.07 -1.23
N LEU A 151 -7.32 7.04 -0.86
CA LEU A 151 -8.00 6.17 -1.83
C LEU A 151 -9.11 6.93 -2.59
N ALA A 152 -9.80 7.85 -1.92
CA ALA A 152 -10.87 8.66 -2.50
C ALA A 152 -10.35 9.75 -3.45
N ASP A 153 -9.15 10.28 -3.21
CA ASP A 153 -8.49 11.24 -4.12
C ASP A 153 -7.77 10.54 -5.28
N PHE A 154 -7.42 9.26 -5.11
CA PHE A 154 -6.62 8.52 -6.06
C PHE A 154 -7.26 8.47 -7.47
N GLU A 155 -6.49 8.90 -8.47
CA GLU A 155 -6.92 9.04 -9.88
C GLU A 155 -8.28 9.74 -10.05
N GLY A 156 -8.53 10.79 -9.27
CA GLY A 156 -9.76 11.58 -9.36
C GLY A 156 -10.98 10.92 -8.69
N GLY A 157 -10.77 9.83 -7.95
CA GLY A 157 -11.78 9.16 -7.15
C GLY A 157 -12.67 8.17 -7.88
N ASP A 158 -12.47 7.97 -9.19
CA ASP A 158 -13.25 7.01 -9.98
C ASP A 158 -13.13 5.59 -9.42
N MET A 159 -11.93 5.16 -9.03
CA MET A 159 -11.71 3.84 -8.44
C MET A 159 -12.45 3.67 -7.12
N TRP A 160 -12.47 4.71 -6.28
CA TRP A 160 -13.18 4.70 -5.01
C TRP A 160 -14.68 4.58 -5.20
N HIS A 161 -15.26 5.33 -6.16
CA HIS A 161 -16.68 5.24 -6.47
C HIS A 161 -17.10 3.83 -6.92
N HIS A 162 -16.26 3.15 -7.69
CA HIS A 162 -16.51 1.78 -8.16
C HIS A 162 -16.13 0.68 -7.16
N SER A 163 -15.49 1.03 -6.05
CA SER A 163 -15.13 0.06 -5.00
C SER A 163 -16.35 -0.38 -4.19
N SER A 164 -16.22 -1.56 -3.56
CA SER A 164 -17.29 -2.19 -2.79
C SER A 164 -17.75 -1.31 -1.61
N ASP A 165 -19.01 -1.47 -1.23
CA ASP A 165 -19.53 -0.83 -0.01
C ASP A 165 -18.83 -1.37 1.24
N GLU A 166 -18.32 -2.60 1.21
CA GLU A 166 -17.48 -3.16 2.28
C GLU A 166 -16.26 -2.27 2.55
N LEU A 167 -15.55 -1.82 1.50
CA LEU A 167 -14.41 -0.93 1.66
C LEU A 167 -14.83 0.41 2.24
N LYS A 168 -15.90 0.98 1.68
CA LYS A 168 -16.42 2.29 2.08
C LYS A 168 -16.90 2.30 3.52
N ASN A 169 -17.47 1.19 3.99
CA ASN A 169 -17.93 1.02 5.37
C ASN A 169 -16.80 0.66 6.34
N ALA A 170 -15.74 0.00 5.87
CA ALA A 170 -14.58 -0.35 6.70
C ALA A 170 -13.72 0.88 7.05
N LEU A 171 -13.85 1.97 6.30
CA LEU A 171 -13.16 3.22 6.51
C LEU A 171 -14.15 4.29 7.06
N PRO A 172 -13.77 5.06 8.08
CA PRO A 172 -14.67 6.01 8.73
C PRO A 172 -15.05 7.18 7.82
N GLU A 173 -16.17 7.84 8.15
CA GLU A 173 -16.60 9.09 7.51
C GLU A 173 -15.63 10.26 7.76
#